data_AF-A0A8S1EMU4-F1
#
_entry.id   AF-A0A8S1EMU4-F1
#
_cell.length_a   1.000
_cell.length_b   1.000
_cell.length_c   1.000
_cell.angle_alpha   90.00
_cell.angle_beta   90.00
_cell.angle_gamma   90.00
#
_symmetry.space_group_name_H-M   'P 1'
#
loop_
_entity.id
_entity.type
_entity.pdbx_description
1 polymer ?
#
loop_
_entity_poly.entity_id
_entity_poly.type
_entity_poly.pdbx_seq_one_letter_code
_entity_poly.pdbx_strand_id
1 'polypeptide(L)'
;MGTSPQQSCGCKGVRFCALCETTERVKKLRVDGDKYENYKVFLFDHKYTLAHPAPSLNSKSSLEEIVRESNSCTPSGSSIKIDGLLLIHDFLSENEENSIMKMIDNVEWVQSQSGRRKQDYGPKVNFKHKKVKTDSFIGMPEYADMLLTKMKNFNEEKLGNYQPFEMCNLEYESEKKSAIEMHQDDTWIWGNRLISINLLSGSVMTLANDTKKHLCYVHMPHRSLICMADEARYEWTHGVLAHHIRGRRIALTMREPAKEFKEGGELYEKYGAELIRLGNIRVPLNHKTSAC
;
A
#
# COMPACT_ATOMS: atom_id res chain seq x y z
N MET A 1 24.69 32.83 -9.48
CA MET A 1 23.70 32.14 -8.64
C MET A 1 23.07 31.05 -9.51
N GLY A 2 23.54 29.81 -9.38
CA GLY A 2 23.02 28.70 -10.18
C GLY A 2 21.62 28.36 -9.72
N THR A 3 20.61 28.65 -10.54
CA THR A 3 19.25 28.16 -10.35
C THR A 3 19.30 26.64 -10.28
N SER A 4 18.98 26.04 -9.13
CA SER A 4 18.81 24.60 -9.03
C SER A 4 17.82 24.16 -10.11
N PRO A 5 18.10 23.10 -10.90
CA PRO A 5 17.13 22.59 -11.86
C PRO A 5 15.81 22.36 -11.13
N GLN A 6 14.74 22.99 -11.62
CA GLN A 6 13.41 22.87 -11.06
C GLN A 6 13.08 21.37 -11.00
N GLN A 7 12.84 20.86 -9.80
CA GLN A 7 12.74 19.42 -9.59
C GLN A 7 11.48 18.89 -10.30
N SER A 8 11.66 18.19 -11.42
CA SER A 8 10.56 17.69 -12.28
C SER A 8 9.77 16.52 -11.68
N CYS A 9 10.12 16.09 -10.47
CA CYS A 9 9.46 15.00 -9.75
C CYS A 9 9.39 15.29 -8.24
N GLY A 10 8.49 14.59 -7.54
CA GLY A 10 8.31 14.74 -6.09
C GLY A 10 9.37 14.07 -5.20
N CYS A 11 10.37 13.39 -5.76
CA CYS A 11 11.33 12.54 -5.03
C CYS A 11 12.21 13.34 -4.04
N LYS A 12 12.41 12.83 -2.82
CA LYS A 12 13.23 13.48 -1.77
C LYS A 12 14.00 12.45 -0.94
N GLY A 13 15.12 12.85 -0.34
CA GLY A 13 15.94 11.97 0.50
C GLY A 13 16.48 10.78 -0.29
N VAL A 14 16.29 9.57 0.24
CA VAL A 14 16.69 8.29 -0.39
C VAL A 14 15.83 7.89 -1.59
N ARG A 15 14.70 8.56 -1.80
CA ARG A 15 13.70 8.20 -2.80
C ARG A 15 14.07 8.71 -4.19
N PHE A 16 13.81 7.92 -5.22
CA PHE A 16 14.09 8.30 -6.61
C PHE A 16 13.16 7.60 -7.62
N CYS A 17 13.18 8.10 -8.84
CA CYS A 17 12.41 7.59 -9.99
C CYS A 17 13.25 7.73 -11.26
N ALA A 18 12.73 7.26 -12.39
CA ALA A 18 13.43 7.35 -13.69
C ALA A 18 13.89 8.78 -14.03
N LEU A 19 13.10 9.81 -13.70
CA LEU A 19 13.43 11.21 -14.01
C LEU A 19 14.63 11.76 -13.21
N CYS A 20 14.94 11.20 -12.04
CA CYS A 20 16.00 11.74 -11.18
C CYS A 20 17.12 10.74 -10.87
N GLU A 21 17.08 9.53 -11.44
CA GLU A 21 18.02 8.46 -11.11
C GLU A 21 19.48 8.77 -11.48
N THR A 22 19.68 9.65 -12.45
CA THR A 22 20.99 10.10 -12.95
C THR A 22 21.49 11.38 -12.28
N THR A 23 20.71 11.95 -11.36
CA THR A 23 21.11 13.15 -10.62
C THR A 23 22.23 12.86 -9.61
N GLU A 24 23.07 13.84 -9.32
CA GLU A 24 24.16 13.71 -8.33
C GLU A 24 23.65 13.30 -6.94
N ARG A 25 22.45 13.75 -6.55
CA ARG A 25 21.79 13.30 -5.31
C ARG A 25 21.65 11.78 -5.29
N VAL A 26 21.14 11.19 -6.37
CA VAL A 26 20.86 9.75 -6.43
C VAL A 26 22.13 8.93 -6.64
N LYS A 27 23.09 9.42 -7.44
CA LYS A 27 24.39 8.74 -7.60
C LYS A 27 25.10 8.54 -6.25
N LYS A 28 25.03 9.52 -5.34
CA LYS A 28 25.59 9.43 -3.98
C LYS A 28 24.89 8.42 -3.06
N LEU A 29 23.66 8.00 -3.38
CA LEU A 29 22.92 7.00 -2.59
C LEU A 29 23.32 5.56 -2.92
N ARG A 30 23.94 5.31 -4.08
CA ARG A 30 24.18 3.95 -4.61
C ARG A 30 25.34 3.19 -3.93
N VAL A 31 25.73 3.59 -2.72
CA VAL A 31 26.93 3.07 -2.05
C VAL A 31 26.61 1.90 -1.10
N ASP A 32 25.35 1.76 -0.67
CA ASP A 32 24.98 0.69 0.25
C ASP A 32 24.73 -0.64 -0.50
N GLY A 33 25.36 -1.71 -0.02
CA GLY A 33 25.16 -3.07 -0.51
C GLY A 33 23.73 -3.58 -0.29
N ASP A 34 23.44 -4.81 -0.73
CA ASP A 34 22.12 -5.39 -0.55
C ASP A 34 21.87 -5.76 0.92
N LYS A 35 21.07 -4.94 1.62
CA LYS A 35 20.70 -5.12 3.03
C LYS A 35 20.14 -6.53 3.32
N TYR A 36 19.48 -7.15 2.35
CA TYR A 36 18.73 -8.38 2.53
C TYR A 36 19.45 -9.62 1.99
N GLU A 37 20.70 -9.48 1.53
CA GLU A 37 21.48 -10.58 0.91
C GLU A 37 21.55 -11.85 1.79
N ASN A 38 21.63 -11.68 3.11
CA ASN A 38 21.73 -12.78 4.08
C ASN A 38 20.39 -13.17 4.73
N TYR A 39 19.26 -12.66 4.22
CA TYR A 39 17.96 -12.94 4.82
C TYR A 39 17.41 -14.26 4.27
N LYS A 40 16.75 -15.05 5.13
CA LYS A 40 16.00 -16.22 4.66
C LYS A 40 14.77 -15.74 3.90
N VAL A 41 14.63 -16.20 2.66
CA VAL A 41 13.54 -15.79 1.76
C VAL A 41 12.36 -16.75 1.85
N PHE A 42 11.17 -16.17 1.94
CA PHE A 42 9.89 -16.85 1.99
C PHE A 42 8.95 -16.31 0.91
N LEU A 43 7.98 -17.13 0.56
CA LEU A 43 6.88 -16.78 -0.34
C LEU A 43 5.56 -17.04 0.36
N PHE A 44 4.70 -16.03 0.45
CA PHE A 44 3.40 -16.16 1.10
C PHE A 44 2.39 -16.87 0.20
N ASP A 45 1.80 -17.96 0.69
CA ASP A 45 0.70 -18.66 0.05
C ASP A 45 -0.62 -18.29 0.72
N HIS A 46 -1.48 -17.62 -0.05
CA HIS A 46 -2.80 -17.20 0.39
C HIS A 46 -3.75 -18.37 0.72
N LYS A 47 -3.59 -19.55 0.09
CA LYS A 47 -4.48 -20.70 0.27
C LYS A 47 -4.35 -21.30 1.66
N TYR A 48 -3.12 -21.40 2.14
CA TYR A 48 -2.81 -21.94 3.46
C TYR A 48 -2.56 -20.85 4.50
N THR A 49 -2.47 -19.59 4.09
CA THR A 49 -2.12 -18.45 4.95
C THR A 49 -0.80 -18.64 5.68
N LEU A 50 0.20 -19.19 4.97
CA LEU A 50 1.54 -19.49 5.46
C LEU A 50 2.59 -18.96 4.49
N ALA A 51 3.77 -18.65 5.00
CA ALA A 51 4.92 -18.31 4.17
C ALA A 51 5.88 -19.50 4.09
N HIS A 52 6.13 -19.98 2.87
CA HIS A 52 6.97 -21.14 2.60
C HIS A 52 8.39 -20.70 2.28
N PRO A 53 9.44 -21.41 2.74
CA PRO A 53 10.80 -21.10 2.32
C PRO A 53 10.95 -21.22 0.80
N ALA A 54 11.56 -20.22 0.18
CA ALA A 54 11.77 -20.16 -1.26
C ALA A 54 13.28 -20.04 -1.54
N PRO A 55 14.05 -21.15 -1.43
CA PRO A 55 15.51 -21.13 -1.57
C PRO A 55 15.99 -20.81 -3.00
N SER A 56 15.10 -20.93 -3.99
CA SER A 56 15.32 -20.49 -5.37
C SER A 56 15.28 -18.96 -5.53
N LEU A 57 14.72 -18.25 -4.55
CA LEU A 57 14.56 -16.80 -4.55
C LEU A 57 15.57 -16.12 -3.63
N ASN A 58 15.91 -14.87 -3.95
CA ASN A 58 16.76 -13.99 -3.17
C ASN A 58 16.17 -12.57 -3.14
N SER A 59 16.84 -11.64 -2.47
CA SER A 59 16.46 -10.22 -2.32
C SER A 59 16.40 -9.42 -3.63
N LYS A 60 16.92 -9.97 -4.74
CA LYS A 60 16.92 -9.37 -6.08
C LYS A 60 16.05 -10.13 -7.08
N SER A 61 15.30 -11.13 -6.61
CA SER A 61 14.42 -11.92 -7.48
C SER A 61 13.42 -11.06 -8.23
N SER A 62 13.31 -11.35 -9.51
CA SER A 62 12.38 -10.72 -10.44
C SER A 62 10.93 -11.05 -10.12
N LEU A 63 10.00 -10.27 -10.68
CA LEU A 63 8.57 -10.55 -10.59
C LEU A 63 8.26 -11.93 -11.19
N GLU A 64 8.85 -12.25 -12.34
CA GLU A 64 8.57 -13.47 -13.08
C GLU A 64 9.01 -14.72 -12.31
N GLU A 65 10.14 -14.66 -11.61
CA GLU A 65 10.60 -15.75 -10.71
C GLU A 65 9.65 -15.93 -9.53
N ILE A 66 9.27 -14.83 -8.86
CA ILE A 66 8.36 -14.86 -7.72
C ILE A 66 6.98 -15.41 -8.13
N VAL A 67 6.45 -14.96 -9.26
CA VAL A 67 5.16 -15.44 -9.80
C VAL A 67 5.22 -16.93 -10.13
N ARG A 68 6.29 -17.37 -10.81
CA ARG A 68 6.48 -18.79 -11.16
C ARG A 68 6.50 -19.66 -9.91
N GLU A 69 7.30 -19.28 -8.92
CA GLU A 69 7.40 -20.01 -7.64
C GLU A 69 6.05 -20.00 -6.89
N SER A 70 5.29 -18.90 -6.96
CA SER A 70 3.99 -18.77 -6.28
C SER A 70 2.94 -19.72 -6.83
N ASN A 71 3.04 -20.08 -8.10
CA ASN A 71 2.12 -21.02 -8.75
C ASN A 71 2.48 -22.48 -8.48
N SER A 72 3.72 -22.76 -8.09
CA SER A 72 4.23 -24.11 -7.80
C SER A 72 4.36 -24.41 -6.30
N CYS A 73 4.00 -23.46 -5.43
CA CYS A 73 4.20 -23.57 -4.00
C CYS A 73 3.33 -24.68 -3.38
N THR A 74 3.94 -25.50 -2.52
CA THR A 74 3.22 -26.52 -1.74
C THR A 74 3.60 -26.42 -0.26
N PRO A 75 2.68 -26.77 0.67
CA PRO A 75 2.99 -26.73 2.09
C PRO A 75 4.20 -27.57 2.47
N SER A 76 5.15 -26.95 3.16
CA SER A 76 6.35 -27.59 3.72
C SER A 76 6.30 -27.55 5.25
N GLY A 77 6.90 -28.54 5.91
CA GLY A 77 7.05 -28.54 7.38
C GLY A 77 7.90 -27.38 7.94
N SER A 78 8.56 -26.62 7.08
CA SER A 78 9.40 -25.47 7.43
C SER A 78 8.75 -24.10 7.17
N SER A 79 7.45 -24.11 6.86
CA SER A 79 6.64 -22.90 6.64
C SER A 79 6.48 -22.13 7.95
N ILE A 80 6.40 -20.80 7.83
CA ILE A 80 6.15 -19.91 8.97
C ILE A 80 4.77 -19.27 8.83
N LYS A 81 4.15 -19.00 9.98
CA LYS A 81 2.99 -18.13 10.05
C LYS A 81 3.47 -16.70 10.25
N ILE A 82 2.87 -15.75 9.54
CA ILE A 82 3.04 -14.31 9.77
C ILE A 82 1.70 -13.84 10.32
N ASP A 83 1.62 -13.64 11.63
CA ASP A 83 0.34 -13.34 12.26
C ASP A 83 -0.23 -12.01 11.76
N GLY A 84 -1.54 -12.01 11.49
CA GLY A 84 -2.25 -10.84 10.95
C GLY A 84 -2.03 -10.55 9.46
N LEU A 85 -1.30 -11.40 8.71
CA LEU A 85 -1.20 -11.30 7.26
C LEU A 85 -2.31 -12.10 6.55
N LEU A 86 -3.09 -11.44 5.71
CA LEU A 86 -4.13 -12.06 4.88
C LEU A 86 -4.03 -11.55 3.45
N LEU A 87 -4.04 -12.46 2.48
CA LEU A 87 -4.13 -12.15 1.06
C LEU A 87 -5.37 -12.84 0.48
N ILE A 88 -6.12 -12.11 -0.33
CA ILE A 88 -7.33 -12.59 -1.01
C ILE A 88 -7.13 -12.34 -2.49
N HIS A 89 -7.06 -13.42 -3.27
CA HIS A 89 -7.11 -13.32 -4.73
C HIS A 89 -8.56 -13.16 -5.21
N ASP A 90 -8.74 -12.54 -6.38
CA ASP A 90 -10.06 -12.30 -6.99
C ASP A 90 -11.08 -11.67 -6.02
N PHE A 91 -10.59 -10.77 -5.16
CA PHE A 91 -11.42 -10.01 -4.22
C PHE A 91 -12.43 -9.14 -4.98
N LEU A 92 -12.02 -8.54 -6.10
CA LEU A 92 -12.92 -7.88 -7.04
C LEU A 92 -13.19 -8.77 -8.25
N SER A 93 -14.39 -8.66 -8.79
CA SER A 93 -14.69 -9.07 -10.17
C SER A 93 -14.13 -8.06 -11.17
N GLU A 94 -14.00 -8.49 -12.42
CA GLU A 94 -13.56 -7.62 -13.53
C GLU A 94 -14.50 -6.41 -13.70
N ASN A 95 -15.81 -6.60 -13.57
CA ASN A 95 -16.78 -5.52 -13.68
C ASN A 95 -16.65 -4.49 -12.54
N GLU A 96 -16.36 -4.94 -11.32
CA GLU A 96 -16.13 -4.05 -10.17
C GLU A 96 -14.84 -3.26 -10.34
N GLU A 97 -13.75 -3.90 -10.77
CA GLU A 97 -12.48 -3.23 -11.11
C GLU A 97 -12.68 -2.17 -12.20
N ASN A 98 -13.35 -2.53 -13.30
CA ASN A 98 -13.65 -1.61 -14.40
C ASN A 98 -14.50 -0.42 -13.95
N SER A 99 -15.48 -0.65 -13.07
CA SER A 99 -16.35 0.42 -12.56
C SER A 99 -15.58 1.38 -11.65
N ILE A 100 -14.75 0.86 -10.75
CA ILE A 100 -13.85 1.67 -9.91
C ILE A 100 -12.90 2.49 -10.79
N MET A 101 -12.29 1.85 -11.79
CA MET A 101 -11.32 2.52 -12.66
C MET A 101 -11.92 3.69 -13.44
N LYS A 102 -13.16 3.57 -13.91
CA LYS A 102 -13.88 4.70 -14.54
C LYS A 102 -14.02 5.90 -13.60
N MET A 103 -14.23 5.67 -12.30
CA MET A 103 -14.32 6.75 -11.32
C MET A 103 -12.95 7.34 -11.00
N ILE A 104 -11.95 6.49 -10.76
CA ILE A 104 -10.57 6.90 -10.43
C ILE A 104 -9.94 7.75 -11.54
N ASP A 105 -10.10 7.35 -12.81
CA ASP A 105 -9.48 8.03 -13.95
C ASP A 105 -10.11 9.39 -14.27
N ASN A 106 -11.28 9.69 -13.70
CA ASN A 106 -11.92 11.00 -13.80
C ASN A 106 -11.39 12.01 -12.76
N VAL A 107 -10.69 11.55 -11.73
CA VAL A 107 -10.14 12.39 -10.67
C VAL A 107 -8.68 12.76 -11.00
N GLU A 108 -8.30 14.00 -10.73
CA GLU A 108 -6.95 14.48 -10.98
C GLU A 108 -5.92 13.76 -10.11
N TRP A 109 -4.80 13.37 -10.73
CA TRP A 109 -3.67 12.74 -10.06
C TRP A 109 -2.64 13.78 -9.61
N VAL A 110 -2.27 13.75 -8.34
CA VAL A 110 -1.21 14.60 -7.79
C VAL A 110 0.14 13.87 -7.82
N GLN A 111 1.21 14.57 -8.19
CA GLN A 111 2.57 13.99 -8.14
C GLN A 111 2.94 13.53 -6.73
N SER A 112 3.58 12.37 -6.63
CA SER A 112 4.08 11.78 -5.39
C SER A 112 5.57 11.42 -5.52
N GLN A 113 6.13 10.86 -4.45
CA GLN A 113 7.51 10.40 -4.41
C GLN A 113 7.69 9.11 -5.23
N SER A 114 8.93 8.86 -5.63
CA SER A 114 9.35 7.59 -6.25
C SER A 114 8.54 7.25 -7.49
N GLY A 115 8.32 8.25 -8.36
CA GLY A 115 7.66 8.07 -9.66
C GLY A 115 6.16 7.79 -9.58
N ARG A 116 5.56 7.83 -8.40
CA ARG A 116 4.13 7.58 -8.21
C ARG A 116 3.30 8.85 -8.40
N ARG A 117 2.00 8.65 -8.62
CA ARG A 117 0.98 9.67 -8.41
C ARG A 117 -0.02 9.21 -7.35
N LYS A 118 -0.80 10.13 -6.79
CA LYS A 118 -1.78 9.80 -5.76
C LYS A 118 -3.07 10.62 -5.83
N GLN A 119 -4.13 10.03 -5.30
CA GLN A 119 -5.38 10.70 -4.92
C GLN A 119 -5.61 10.38 -3.43
N ASP A 120 -5.66 11.42 -2.60
CA ASP A 120 -5.77 11.27 -1.14
C ASP A 120 -7.18 11.64 -0.68
N TYR A 121 -7.80 10.73 0.07
CA TYR A 121 -9.10 10.90 0.73
C TYR A 121 -8.91 10.69 2.22
N GLY A 122 -8.58 11.75 2.94
CA GLY A 122 -8.32 11.69 4.37
C GLY A 122 -7.75 13.00 4.91
N PRO A 123 -7.45 13.05 6.21
CA PRO A 123 -6.93 14.26 6.83
C PRO A 123 -5.52 14.60 6.36
N LYS A 124 -5.14 15.87 6.53
CA LYS A 124 -3.75 16.29 6.44
C LYS A 124 -3.08 16.05 7.78
N VAL A 125 -2.04 15.22 7.79
CA VAL A 125 -1.35 14.80 9.01
C VAL A 125 0.05 15.41 9.07
N ASN A 126 0.40 15.96 10.23
CA ASN A 126 1.78 16.31 10.58
C ASN A 126 2.28 15.34 11.64
N PHE A 127 2.97 14.29 11.21
CA PHE A 127 3.49 13.23 12.08
C PHE A 127 4.46 13.75 13.13
N LYS A 128 5.37 14.66 12.76
CA LYS A 128 6.38 15.23 13.67
C LYS A 128 5.75 15.96 14.86
N HIS A 129 4.69 16.73 14.61
CA HIS A 129 4.01 17.53 15.64
C HIS A 129 2.75 16.88 16.18
N LYS A 130 2.42 15.66 15.73
CA LYS A 130 1.19 14.95 16.10
C LYS A 130 -0.05 15.84 15.97
N LYS A 131 -0.21 16.48 14.80
CA LYS A 131 -1.35 17.35 14.47
C LYS A 131 -2.12 16.83 13.26
N VAL A 132 -3.44 16.92 13.35
CA VAL A 132 -4.38 16.56 12.29
C VAL A 132 -5.15 17.80 11.84
N LYS A 133 -5.35 17.96 10.53
CA LYS A 133 -6.29 18.93 9.95
C LYS A 133 -7.30 18.21 9.07
N THR A 134 -8.58 18.47 9.30
CA THR A 134 -9.71 17.84 8.59
C THR A 134 -10.32 18.73 7.52
N ASP A 135 -9.90 19.99 7.39
CA ASP A 135 -10.54 21.01 6.54
C ASP A 135 -10.69 20.59 5.06
N SER A 136 -9.77 19.76 4.55
CA SER A 136 -9.80 19.27 3.17
C SER A 136 -10.39 17.86 3.01
N PHE A 137 -10.75 17.21 4.11
CA PHE A 137 -11.33 15.88 4.09
C PHE A 137 -12.85 15.99 4.14
N ILE A 138 -13.50 15.82 2.99
CA ILE A 138 -14.95 15.96 2.85
C ILE A 138 -15.70 14.62 2.87
N GLY A 139 -14.97 13.51 2.85
CA GLY A 139 -15.51 12.16 2.87
C GLY A 139 -14.71 11.18 2.01
N MET A 140 -15.11 9.92 2.07
CA MET A 140 -14.54 8.85 1.25
C MET A 140 -15.16 8.85 -0.15
N PRO A 141 -14.45 8.35 -1.17
CA PRO A 141 -15.03 8.21 -2.50
C PRO A 141 -16.20 7.23 -2.47
N GLU A 142 -17.19 7.42 -3.35
CA GLU A 142 -18.44 6.64 -3.34
C GLU A 142 -18.25 5.12 -3.46
N TYR A 143 -17.21 4.67 -4.14
CA TYR A 143 -16.90 3.24 -4.27
C TYR A 143 -16.44 2.59 -2.95
N ALA A 144 -16.14 3.37 -1.90
CA ALA A 144 -15.68 2.83 -0.62
C ALA A 144 -16.71 1.89 0.03
N ASP A 145 -18.01 2.15 -0.09
CA ASP A 145 -19.04 1.28 0.50
C ASP A 145 -19.04 -0.12 -0.10
N MET A 146 -18.86 -0.21 -1.42
CA MET A 146 -18.77 -1.51 -2.09
C MET A 146 -17.56 -2.30 -1.58
N LEU A 147 -16.41 -1.65 -1.43
CA LEU A 147 -15.20 -2.27 -0.89
C LEU A 147 -15.39 -2.75 0.56
N LEU A 148 -15.91 -1.89 1.44
CA LEU A 148 -16.16 -2.21 2.85
C LEU A 148 -17.20 -3.32 3.02
N THR A 149 -18.24 -3.33 2.19
CA THR A 149 -19.27 -4.38 2.18
C THR A 149 -18.67 -5.72 1.76
N LYS A 150 -17.86 -5.74 0.69
CA LYS A 150 -17.18 -6.96 0.25
C LYS A 150 -16.19 -7.47 1.29
N MET A 151 -15.42 -6.58 1.91
CA MET A 151 -14.53 -6.91 3.03
C MET A 151 -15.29 -7.62 4.14
N LYS A 152 -16.39 -7.02 4.61
CA LYS A 152 -17.25 -7.60 5.65
C LYS A 152 -17.80 -8.97 5.23
N ASN A 153 -18.33 -9.09 4.01
CA ASN A 153 -18.94 -10.33 3.52
C ASN A 153 -17.92 -11.45 3.33
N PHE A 154 -16.67 -11.12 2.97
CA PHE A 154 -15.61 -12.12 2.82
C PHE A 154 -15.19 -12.70 4.18
N ASN A 155 -14.97 -11.85 5.18
CA ASN A 155 -14.63 -12.29 6.53
C ASN A 155 -14.99 -11.21 7.56
N GLU A 156 -16.12 -11.37 8.24
CA GLU A 156 -16.63 -10.39 9.21
C GLU A 156 -15.69 -10.23 10.42
N GLU A 157 -15.04 -11.31 10.87
CA GLU A 157 -14.14 -11.28 12.01
C GLU A 157 -12.86 -10.48 11.73
N LYS A 158 -12.21 -10.75 10.58
CA LYS A 158 -10.92 -10.13 10.23
C LYS A 158 -11.08 -8.77 9.55
N LEU A 159 -12.09 -8.62 8.70
CA LEU A 159 -12.25 -7.46 7.81
C LEU A 159 -13.54 -6.67 8.06
N GLY A 160 -14.48 -7.19 8.84
CA GLY A 160 -15.68 -6.45 9.25
C GLY A 160 -15.37 -5.28 10.17
N ASN A 161 -16.37 -4.41 10.35
CA ASN A 161 -16.28 -3.21 11.20
C ASN A 161 -15.05 -2.33 10.89
N TYR A 162 -14.57 -2.36 9.65
CA TYR A 162 -13.46 -1.52 9.22
C TYR A 162 -13.94 -0.08 9.05
N GLN A 163 -13.34 0.84 9.82
CA GLN A 163 -13.64 2.27 9.75
C GLN A 163 -12.46 2.97 9.07
N PRO A 164 -12.57 3.35 7.79
CA PRO A 164 -11.48 4.05 7.13
C PRO A 164 -11.37 5.49 7.69
N PHE A 165 -10.16 5.84 8.12
CA PHE A 165 -9.72 7.21 8.42
C PHE A 165 -9.11 7.88 7.21
N GLU A 166 -8.52 7.07 6.35
CA GLU A 166 -7.89 7.51 5.12
C GLU A 166 -8.03 6.42 4.06
N MET A 167 -8.24 6.85 2.82
CA MET A 167 -8.02 6.06 1.63
C MET A 167 -7.08 6.84 0.70
N CYS A 168 -6.06 6.17 0.18
CA CYS A 168 -5.12 6.72 -0.79
C CYS A 168 -5.08 5.81 -2.02
N ASN A 169 -5.43 6.36 -3.18
CA ASN A 169 -5.15 5.67 -4.44
C ASN A 169 -3.73 6.02 -4.86
N LEU A 170 -2.90 5.01 -5.07
CA LEU A 170 -1.51 5.17 -5.48
C LEU A 170 -1.33 4.56 -6.87
N GLU A 171 -0.89 5.37 -7.81
CA GLU A 171 -0.58 4.91 -9.16
C GLU A 171 0.92 4.71 -9.34
N TYR A 172 1.25 3.57 -9.93
CA TYR A 172 2.59 3.11 -10.27
C TYR A 172 2.68 2.87 -11.77
N GLU A 173 3.82 3.23 -12.36
CA GLU A 173 4.13 3.01 -13.76
C GLU A 173 5.57 2.49 -13.90
N SER A 174 5.74 1.46 -14.72
CA SER A 174 7.05 0.81 -14.93
C SER A 174 8.08 1.79 -15.49
N GLU A 175 7.69 2.60 -16.48
CA GLU A 175 8.56 3.56 -17.16
C GLU A 175 9.08 4.65 -16.21
N LYS A 176 8.29 4.99 -15.18
CA LYS A 176 8.67 5.97 -14.16
C LYS A 176 9.56 5.35 -13.07
N LYS A 177 9.81 4.04 -13.12
CA LYS A 177 10.41 3.25 -12.04
C LYS A 177 9.66 3.49 -10.73
N SER A 178 8.32 3.47 -10.80
CA SER A 178 7.51 3.72 -9.62
C SER A 178 7.75 2.64 -8.57
N ALA A 179 7.97 3.03 -7.33
CA ALA A 179 8.22 2.10 -6.22
C ALA A 179 7.69 2.69 -4.94
N ILE A 180 7.59 1.89 -3.87
CA ILE A 180 7.55 2.35 -2.48
C ILE A 180 8.62 1.63 -1.68
N GLU A 181 9.48 2.44 -1.06
CA GLU A 181 10.61 1.95 -0.28
C GLU A 181 10.13 1.14 0.93
N MET A 182 10.99 0.26 1.44
CA MET A 182 10.70 -0.51 2.65
C MET A 182 10.47 0.43 3.83
N HIS A 183 9.28 0.39 4.42
CA HIS A 183 8.86 1.28 5.49
C HIS A 183 7.86 0.60 6.44
N GLN A 184 7.53 1.28 7.53
CA GLN A 184 6.35 1.02 8.32
C GLN A 184 5.44 2.23 8.23
N ASP A 185 4.14 1.97 8.19
CA ASP A 185 3.13 3.00 8.33
C ASP A 185 3.19 3.58 9.75
N ASP A 186 3.02 4.89 9.88
CA ASP A 186 3.00 5.61 11.15
C ASP A 186 1.96 5.02 12.11
N THR A 187 2.38 4.75 13.34
CA THR A 187 1.55 4.06 14.34
C THR A 187 0.81 5.01 15.27
N TRP A 188 1.01 6.33 15.14
CA TRP A 188 0.34 7.29 16.01
C TRP A 188 -1.12 7.51 15.61
N ILE A 189 -1.40 7.69 14.32
CA ILE A 189 -2.77 7.95 13.83
C ILE A 189 -3.43 6.72 13.21
N TRP A 190 -2.65 5.86 12.56
CA TRP A 190 -3.17 4.68 11.91
C TRP A 190 -3.12 3.51 12.91
N GLY A 191 -4.23 2.79 13.06
CA GLY A 191 -4.39 1.65 13.97
C GLY A 191 -4.56 0.33 13.23
N ASN A 192 -4.59 -0.77 13.99
CA ASN A 192 -4.20 -2.14 13.63
C ASN A 192 -4.29 -2.64 12.18
N ARG A 193 -5.34 -2.40 11.40
CA ARG A 193 -5.47 -3.00 10.06
C ARG A 193 -5.10 -2.04 8.93
N LEU A 194 -4.09 -2.40 8.13
CA LEU A 194 -3.76 -1.75 6.86
C LEU A 194 -4.34 -2.60 5.72
N ILE A 195 -5.11 -1.98 4.83
CA ILE A 195 -5.67 -2.65 3.66
C ILE A 195 -5.04 -2.10 2.41
N SER A 196 -4.66 -2.95 1.46
CA SER A 196 -4.30 -2.54 0.11
C SER A 196 -5.02 -3.42 -0.91
N ILE A 197 -5.73 -2.81 -1.86
CA ILE A 197 -6.39 -3.51 -2.97
C ILE A 197 -5.63 -3.21 -4.24
N ASN A 198 -5.24 -4.26 -4.97
CA ASN A 198 -4.42 -4.18 -6.17
C ASN A 198 -5.29 -4.15 -7.42
N LEU A 199 -5.11 -3.15 -8.30
CA LEU A 199 -5.86 -2.98 -9.55
C LEU A 199 -4.94 -2.94 -10.78
N LEU A 200 -5.53 -3.27 -11.92
CA LEU A 200 -4.92 -3.31 -13.26
C LEU A 200 -3.85 -4.40 -13.40
N SER A 201 -2.63 -4.13 -12.95
CA SER A 201 -1.50 -5.04 -13.09
C SER A 201 -1.12 -5.68 -11.75
N GLY A 202 -0.76 -6.96 -11.78
CA GLY A 202 -0.18 -7.66 -10.63
C GLY A 202 1.18 -7.08 -10.23
N SER A 203 1.56 -7.30 -8.97
CA SER A 203 2.86 -6.90 -8.40
C SER A 203 3.20 -7.76 -7.20
N VAL A 204 4.35 -7.51 -6.57
CA VAL A 204 4.75 -8.12 -5.30
C VAL A 204 4.81 -7.06 -4.21
N MET A 205 4.27 -7.38 -3.04
CA MET A 205 4.61 -6.69 -1.80
C MET A 205 5.75 -7.45 -1.14
N THR A 206 6.85 -6.75 -0.86
CA THR A 206 7.99 -7.31 -0.14
C THR A 206 7.86 -6.95 1.33
N LEU A 207 7.92 -7.94 2.22
CA LEU A 207 7.95 -7.78 3.67
C LEU A 207 9.33 -8.14 4.20
N ALA A 208 9.89 -7.36 5.13
CA ALA A 208 11.15 -7.71 5.80
C ALA A 208 11.03 -7.58 7.32
N ASN A 209 11.50 -8.61 8.03
CA ASN A 209 11.66 -8.63 9.48
C ASN A 209 13.16 -8.64 9.81
N ASP A 210 13.65 -7.50 10.29
CA ASP A 210 15.08 -7.29 10.54
C ASP A 210 15.61 -8.08 11.76
N THR A 211 14.74 -8.39 12.73
CA THR A 211 15.07 -9.19 13.91
C THR A 211 15.24 -10.66 13.56
N LYS A 212 14.28 -11.22 12.81
CA LYS A 212 14.29 -12.61 12.36
C LYS A 212 15.21 -12.85 11.16
N LYS A 213 15.70 -11.78 10.51
CA LYS A 213 16.43 -11.83 9.22
C LYS A 213 15.63 -12.59 8.15
N HIS A 214 14.34 -12.26 8.05
CA HIS A 214 13.42 -12.87 7.09
C HIS A 214 12.98 -11.85 6.05
N LEU A 215 12.93 -12.28 4.79
CA LEU A 215 12.33 -11.56 3.67
C LEU A 215 11.17 -12.41 3.15
N CYS A 216 9.98 -11.83 2.98
CA CYS A 216 8.81 -12.53 2.49
C CYS A 216 8.23 -11.79 1.29
N TYR A 217 8.08 -12.50 0.17
CA TYR A 217 7.39 -11.99 -1.00
C TYR A 217 5.91 -12.38 -0.95
N VAL A 218 5.04 -11.41 -1.19
CA VAL A 218 3.59 -11.60 -1.30
C VAL A 218 3.18 -11.22 -2.71
N HIS A 219 2.98 -12.21 -3.57
CA HIS A 219 2.48 -11.97 -4.93
C HIS A 219 1.02 -11.53 -4.88
N MET A 220 0.75 -10.32 -5.36
CA MET A 220 -0.57 -9.71 -5.42
C MET A 220 -1.00 -9.58 -6.90
N PRO A 221 -1.79 -10.52 -7.44
CA PRO A 221 -2.38 -10.34 -8.76
C PRO A 221 -3.34 -9.14 -8.77
N HIS A 222 -3.79 -8.70 -9.95
CA HIS A 222 -4.86 -7.70 -9.98
C HIS A 222 -6.13 -8.23 -9.32
N ARG A 223 -6.98 -7.30 -8.87
CA ARG A 223 -8.19 -7.55 -8.09
C ARG A 223 -7.97 -8.27 -6.75
N SER A 224 -6.74 -8.30 -6.24
CA SER A 224 -6.47 -8.88 -4.93
C SER A 224 -6.61 -7.85 -3.79
N LEU A 225 -6.88 -8.33 -2.59
CA LEU A 225 -6.81 -7.55 -1.34
C LEU A 225 -5.73 -8.16 -0.44
N ILE A 226 -4.88 -7.32 0.14
CA ILE A 226 -4.02 -7.69 1.26
C ILE A 226 -4.41 -6.90 2.51
N CYS A 227 -4.47 -7.59 3.64
CA CYS A 227 -4.62 -7.01 4.96
C CYS A 227 -3.36 -7.33 5.77
N MET A 228 -2.76 -6.29 6.36
CA MET A 228 -1.67 -6.40 7.32
C MET A 228 -2.17 -5.90 8.68
N ALA A 229 -2.21 -6.79 9.65
CA ALA A 229 -2.58 -6.55 11.04
C ALA A 229 -1.55 -7.17 11.99
N ASP A 230 -1.64 -6.85 13.27
CA ASP A 230 -0.89 -7.51 14.35
C ASP A 230 0.62 -7.59 14.04
N GLU A 231 1.22 -8.77 14.12
CA GLU A 231 2.65 -8.99 13.84
C GLU A 231 3.04 -8.42 12.46
N ALA A 232 2.28 -8.75 11.40
CA ALA A 232 2.55 -8.31 10.04
C ALA A 232 2.63 -6.78 9.92
N ARG A 233 1.87 -6.04 10.72
CA ARG A 233 1.90 -4.58 10.73
C ARG A 233 3.07 -4.01 11.51
N TYR A 234 3.27 -4.50 12.74
CA TYR A 234 4.12 -3.83 13.71
C TYR A 234 5.56 -4.33 13.71
N GLU A 235 5.80 -5.57 13.25
CA GLU A 235 7.13 -6.19 13.25
C GLU A 235 7.78 -6.28 11.87
N TRP A 236 6.99 -6.10 10.80
CA TRP A 236 7.47 -6.19 9.43
C TRP A 236 7.47 -4.82 8.77
N THR A 237 8.57 -4.49 8.08
CA THR A 237 8.60 -3.41 7.10
C THR A 237 8.05 -3.92 5.78
N HIS A 238 7.45 -3.06 4.97
CA HIS A 238 6.88 -3.42 3.68
C HIS A 238 7.23 -2.42 2.58
N GLY A 239 7.26 -2.91 1.34
CA GLY A 239 7.56 -2.11 0.16
C GLY A 239 7.05 -2.76 -1.13
N VAL A 240 7.07 -1.99 -2.21
CA VAL A 240 6.81 -2.46 -3.58
C VAL A 240 7.96 -1.97 -4.44
N LEU A 241 8.79 -2.90 -4.92
CA LEU A 241 10.04 -2.57 -5.59
C LEU A 241 9.79 -2.18 -7.05
N ALA A 242 10.58 -1.25 -7.58
CA ALA A 242 10.41 -0.74 -8.94
C ALA A 242 10.42 -1.86 -10.00
N HIS A 243 11.27 -2.86 -9.81
CA HIS A 243 11.40 -4.00 -10.74
C HIS A 243 10.27 -5.03 -10.60
N HIS A 244 9.35 -4.88 -9.64
CA HIS A 244 8.13 -5.67 -9.52
C HIS A 244 6.89 -4.98 -10.12
N ILE A 245 7.02 -3.76 -10.62
CA ILE A 245 5.94 -3.07 -11.35
C ILE A 245 5.98 -3.47 -12.83
N ARG A 246 4.81 -3.77 -13.39
CA ARG A 246 4.58 -3.99 -14.83
C ARG A 246 3.42 -3.11 -15.29
N GLY A 247 3.57 -2.45 -16.43
CA GLY A 247 2.60 -1.49 -16.95
C GLY A 247 2.19 -0.43 -15.93
N ARG A 248 0.89 -0.13 -15.94
CA ARG A 248 0.19 0.72 -14.98
C ARG A 248 -0.44 -0.15 -13.89
N ARG A 249 -0.21 0.19 -12.64
CA ARG A 249 -0.77 -0.47 -11.46
C ARG A 249 -1.37 0.58 -10.54
N ILE A 250 -2.52 0.28 -9.95
CA ILE A 250 -3.11 1.12 -8.91
C ILE A 250 -3.26 0.31 -7.62
N ALA A 251 -2.92 0.92 -6.50
CA ALA A 251 -3.19 0.38 -5.17
C ALA A 251 -4.19 1.29 -4.45
N LEU A 252 -5.28 0.74 -3.93
CA LEU A 252 -6.18 1.45 -3.02
C LEU A 252 -5.75 1.09 -1.60
N THR A 253 -5.09 2.01 -0.91
CA THR A 253 -4.63 1.81 0.47
C THR A 253 -5.60 2.43 1.44
N MET A 254 -6.15 1.66 2.37
CA MET A 254 -7.01 2.16 3.46
C MET A 254 -6.35 1.97 4.81
N ARG A 255 -6.59 2.93 5.70
CA ARG A 255 -6.06 2.95 7.06
C ARG A 255 -7.17 3.27 8.05
N GLU A 256 -7.24 2.52 9.14
CA GLU A 256 -8.22 2.70 10.21
C GLU A 256 -7.62 3.48 11.41
N PRO A 257 -8.44 4.01 12.34
CA PRO A 257 -7.92 4.77 13.48
C PRO A 257 -7.05 3.96 14.42
N ALA A 258 -5.99 4.59 14.92
CA ALA A 258 -5.27 4.17 16.13
C ALA A 258 -6.18 4.21 17.36
N LYS A 259 -5.80 3.48 18.41
CA LYS A 259 -6.62 3.29 19.62
C LYS A 259 -6.99 4.63 20.26
N GLU A 260 -6.05 5.57 20.28
CA GLU A 260 -6.20 6.90 20.86
C GLU A 260 -7.24 7.76 20.13
N PHE A 261 -7.56 7.43 18.87
CA PHE A 261 -8.53 8.13 18.04
C PHE A 261 -9.91 7.46 18.01
N LYS A 262 -10.07 6.30 18.66
CA LYS A 262 -11.36 5.60 18.80
C LYS A 262 -12.10 6.08 20.05
N GLU A 263 -13.41 5.81 20.14
CA GLU A 263 -14.22 6.14 21.31
C GLU A 263 -13.55 5.64 22.60
N GLY A 264 -13.46 6.53 23.62
CA GLY A 264 -12.71 6.30 24.86
C GLY A 264 -11.21 6.59 24.79
N GLY A 265 -10.66 6.90 23.61
CA GLY A 265 -9.27 7.32 23.43
C GLY A 265 -9.04 8.82 23.67
N GLU A 266 -7.83 9.20 24.09
CA GLU A 266 -7.48 10.58 24.46
C GLU A 266 -7.63 11.61 23.31
N LEU A 267 -7.55 11.17 22.05
CA LEU A 267 -7.65 12.02 20.86
C LEU A 267 -9.02 11.90 20.19
N TYR A 268 -9.96 11.16 20.77
CA TYR A 268 -11.28 10.94 20.21
C TYR A 268 -12.07 12.24 20.05
N GLU A 269 -12.32 12.95 21.15
CA GLU A 269 -13.09 14.21 21.13
C GLU A 269 -12.41 15.28 20.28
N LYS A 270 -11.07 15.27 20.26
CA LYS A 270 -10.28 16.29 19.56
C LYS A 270 -10.24 16.08 18.05
N TYR A 271 -10.15 14.83 17.60
CA TYR A 271 -9.93 14.48 16.20
C TYR A 271 -10.76 13.27 15.76
N GLY A 272 -10.79 12.22 16.59
CA GLY A 272 -11.36 10.93 16.26
C GLY A 272 -12.82 10.98 15.83
N ALA A 273 -13.70 11.61 16.61
CA ALA A 273 -15.14 11.67 16.34
C ALA A 273 -15.44 12.28 14.97
N GLU A 274 -14.82 13.42 14.65
CA GLU A 274 -15.02 14.09 13.36
C GLU A 274 -14.42 13.29 12.20
N LEU A 275 -13.26 12.66 12.38
CA LEU A 275 -12.66 11.79 11.36
C LEU A 275 -13.51 10.56 11.06
N ILE A 276 -14.10 9.92 12.08
CA ILE A 276 -15.05 8.81 11.91
C ILE A 276 -16.26 9.31 11.12
N ARG A 277 -16.84 10.45 11.53
CA ARG A 277 -18.01 11.05 10.85
C ARG A 277 -17.72 11.30 9.37
N LEU A 278 -16.59 11.95 9.06
CA LEU A 278 -16.16 12.22 7.69
C LEU A 278 -15.86 10.92 6.92
N GLY A 279 -15.20 9.95 7.55
CA GLY A 279 -14.95 8.63 6.98
C GLY A 279 -16.21 7.86 6.59
N ASN A 280 -17.37 8.21 7.14
CA ASN A 280 -18.67 7.65 6.82
C ASN A 280 -19.45 8.43 5.75
N ILE A 281 -18.95 9.59 5.31
CA ILE A 281 -19.50 10.31 4.17
C ILE A 281 -18.99 9.67 2.87
N ARG A 282 -19.87 9.57 1.88
CA ARG A 282 -19.53 9.18 0.51
C ARG A 282 -19.65 10.37 -0.42
N VAL A 283 -18.57 10.63 -1.14
CA VAL A 283 -18.45 11.75 -2.07
C VAL A 283 -18.52 11.18 -3.49
N PRO A 284 -19.54 11.54 -4.28
CA PRO A 284 -19.58 11.19 -5.69
C PRO A 284 -18.35 11.70 -6.42
N LEU A 285 -17.70 10.85 -7.18
CA LEU A 285 -16.57 11.26 -8.00
C LEU A 285 -17.12 11.78 -9.32
N ASN A 286 -17.38 13.09 -9.38
CA ASN A 286 -17.96 13.74 -10.54
C ASN A 286 -17.28 13.27 -11.82
N HIS A 287 -18.06 12.69 -12.73
CA HIS A 287 -17.67 12.58 -14.12
C HIS A 287 -17.32 13.99 -14.59
N LYS A 288 -16.22 14.17 -15.31
CA LYS A 288 -16.07 15.36 -16.13
C LYS A 288 -17.28 15.39 -17.06
N THR A 289 -18.32 16.14 -16.71
CA THR A 289 -19.26 16.62 -17.69
C THR A 289 -18.40 17.44 -18.61
N SER A 290 -18.14 16.90 -19.79
CA SER A 290 -17.57 17.64 -20.91
C SER A 290 -18.35 18.95 -20.99
N ALA A 291 -17.74 20.05 -20.57
CA ALA A 291 -18.32 21.36 -20.77
C ALA A 291 -18.49 21.51 -22.29
N CYS A 292 -19.74 21.79 -22.68
CA CYS A 292 -20.12 22.14 -24.04
C CYS A 292 -19.27 23.27 -24.61
#